data_AF-A0A2S5MG76-F1
#
_entry.id   AF-A0A2S5MG76-F1
#
_cell.length_a   1.000
_cell.length_b   1.000
_cell.length_c   1.000
_cell.angle_alpha   90.00
_cell.angle_beta   90.00
_cell.angle_gamma   90.00
#
_symmetry.space_group_name_H-M   'P 1'
#
loop_
_entity.id
_entity.type
_entity.pdbx_description
1 polymer ?
#
loop_
_entity_poly.entity_id
_entity_poly.type
_entity_poly.pdbx_seq_one_letter_code
_entity_poly.pdbx_strand_id
1 'polypeptide(L)'
;FAAEEGRNIRGVTSEALSLLTSYDWPGNVRQLENAVFRAVVLADGDELTVAEFPQIAAHVQGYEVRVPPAPAPGAPGTAPREREIVRVEIRDPNAMSLIGSNGEMRTLEDIETATIRFALTHYRGQMSEIARRLGIGRSTLYRKLKEYGLEEASESAAEPSGTLVA
;
A
#
# COMPACT_ATOMS: atom_id res chain seq x y z
N PHE A 1 11.43 -10.01 7.77
CA PHE A 1 10.21 -10.66 8.31
C PHE A 1 10.43 -11.31 9.68
N ALA A 2 10.92 -12.56 9.82
CA ALA A 2 11.07 -13.19 11.15
C ALA A 2 12.07 -12.48 12.09
N ALA A 3 13.19 -12.01 11.56
CA ALA A 3 14.22 -11.29 12.32
C ALA A 3 13.84 -9.82 12.65
N GLU A 4 12.88 -9.23 11.95
CA GLU A 4 12.43 -7.84 12.18
C GLU A 4 11.34 -7.76 13.26
N GLU A 5 10.55 -8.83 13.42
CA GLU A 5 9.49 -8.93 14.45
C GLU A 5 9.96 -9.67 15.73
N GLY A 6 11.24 -10.05 15.81
CA GLY A 6 11.80 -10.76 16.97
C GLY A 6 11.23 -12.17 17.21
N ARG A 7 10.58 -12.78 16.21
CA ARG A 7 9.98 -14.13 16.32
C ARG A 7 10.91 -15.20 15.72
N ASN A 8 11.16 -16.25 16.48
CA ASN A 8 12.14 -17.28 16.15
C ASN A 8 11.48 -18.43 15.37
N ILE A 9 11.02 -18.15 14.15
CA ILE A 9 10.43 -19.15 13.26
C ILE A 9 11.55 -19.93 12.57
N ARG A 10 11.64 -21.22 12.88
CA ARG A 10 12.66 -22.16 12.43
C ARG A 10 12.26 -22.93 11.17
N GLY A 11 10.96 -23.00 10.86
CA GLY A 11 10.51 -23.75 9.69
C GLY A 11 9.04 -23.54 9.32
N VAL A 12 8.66 -24.18 8.20
CA VAL A 12 7.29 -24.28 7.70
C VAL A 12 6.98 -25.77 7.60
N THR A 13 5.82 -26.17 8.12
CA THR A 13 5.37 -27.57 8.05
C THR A 13 5.12 -28.02 6.60
N SER A 14 5.29 -29.30 6.32
CA SER A 14 5.09 -29.89 4.98
C SER A 14 3.66 -29.70 4.48
N GLU A 15 2.70 -29.71 5.39
CA GLU A 15 1.28 -29.48 5.14
C GLU A 15 1.03 -28.03 4.74
N ALA A 16 1.65 -27.06 5.42
CA ALA A 16 1.56 -25.66 5.06
C ALA A 16 2.25 -25.37 3.70
N LEU A 17 3.38 -26.01 3.40
CA LEU A 17 4.03 -25.90 2.08
C LEU A 17 3.15 -26.47 0.96
N SER A 18 2.45 -27.58 1.21
CA SER A 18 1.51 -28.18 0.26
C SER A 18 0.32 -27.26 0.00
N LEU A 19 -0.19 -26.59 1.03
CA LEU A 19 -1.25 -25.57 0.91
C LEU A 19 -0.78 -24.36 0.09
N LEU A 20 0.42 -23.85 0.34
CA LEU A 20 0.97 -22.69 -0.38
C LEU A 20 1.22 -22.98 -1.86
N THR A 21 1.58 -24.22 -2.19
CA THR A 21 1.87 -24.66 -3.58
C THR A 21 0.59 -25.00 -4.36
N SER A 22 -0.48 -25.40 -3.67
CA SER A 22 -1.76 -25.75 -4.30
C SER A 22 -2.68 -24.56 -4.57
N TYR A 23 -2.31 -23.36 -4.11
CA TYR A 23 -3.08 -22.14 -4.34
C TYR A 23 -2.58 -21.38 -5.57
N ASP A 24 -3.48 -21.00 -6.48
CA ASP A 24 -3.16 -20.40 -7.79
C ASP A 24 -2.77 -18.91 -7.74
N TRP A 25 -2.51 -18.34 -6.56
CA TRP A 25 -2.07 -16.95 -6.30
C TRP A 25 -2.51 -15.92 -7.36
N PRO A 26 -3.81 -15.60 -7.44
CA PRO A 26 -4.38 -14.72 -8.46
C PRO A 26 -4.01 -13.25 -8.16
N GLY A 27 -2.76 -12.88 -8.42
CA GLY A 27 -2.24 -11.52 -8.19
C GLY A 27 -0.74 -11.38 -7.95
N ASN A 28 0.11 -12.29 -8.45
CA ASN A 28 1.58 -12.28 -8.34
C ASN A 28 2.15 -12.56 -6.92
N VAL A 29 3.48 -12.67 -6.86
CA VAL A 29 4.34 -12.95 -5.68
C VAL A 29 4.01 -12.08 -4.46
N ARG A 30 3.44 -10.88 -4.64
CA ARG A 30 3.02 -9.99 -3.55
C ARG A 30 1.94 -10.59 -2.64
N GLN A 31 1.06 -11.44 -3.17
CA GLN A 31 0.06 -12.11 -2.35
C GLN A 31 0.68 -13.18 -1.45
N LEU A 32 1.65 -13.93 -1.99
CA LEU A 32 2.43 -14.90 -1.22
C LEU A 32 3.21 -14.19 -0.11
N GLU A 33 3.87 -13.09 -0.43
CA GLU A 33 4.60 -12.26 0.53
C GLU A 33 3.69 -11.77 1.66
N ASN A 34 2.52 -11.21 1.34
CA ASN A 34 1.56 -10.76 2.34
C ASN A 34 1.02 -11.90 3.22
N ALA A 35 0.80 -13.08 2.64
CA ALA A 35 0.34 -14.25 3.38
C ALA A 35 1.40 -14.76 4.35
N VAL A 36 2.67 -14.86 3.90
CA VAL A 36 3.81 -15.26 4.73
C VAL A 36 4.07 -14.22 5.83
N PHE A 37 3.98 -12.92 5.52
CA PHE A 37 4.11 -11.86 6.51
C PHE A 37 3.08 -11.98 7.64
N ARG A 38 1.80 -12.17 7.29
CA ARG A 38 0.74 -12.39 8.28
C ARG A 38 0.93 -13.67 9.08
N ALA A 39 1.36 -14.74 8.42
CA ALA A 39 1.64 -16.01 9.09
C ALA A 39 2.73 -15.83 10.16
N VAL A 40 3.81 -15.10 9.85
CA VAL A 40 4.88 -14.77 10.81
C VAL A 40 4.36 -13.94 11.99
N VAL A 41 3.46 -12.98 11.73
CA VAL A 41 2.83 -12.14 12.77
C VAL A 41 1.86 -12.94 13.66
N LEU A 42 1.20 -13.97 13.12
CA LEU A 42 0.22 -14.80 13.84
C LEU A 42 0.84 -16.02 14.52
N ALA A 43 2.04 -16.46 14.11
CA ALA A 43 2.66 -17.69 14.57
C ALA A 43 3.14 -17.62 16.03
N ASP A 44 2.40 -18.24 16.94
CA ASP A 44 2.78 -18.30 18.36
C ASP A 44 3.91 -19.30 18.68
N GLY A 45 4.34 -20.10 17.69
CA GLY A 45 5.40 -21.10 17.80
C GLY A 45 6.61 -20.86 16.89
N ASP A 46 7.53 -21.82 16.87
CA ASP A 46 8.72 -21.83 16.01
C ASP A 46 8.48 -22.44 14.62
N GLU A 47 7.27 -22.91 14.34
CA GLU A 47 6.90 -23.46 13.03
C GLU A 47 5.60 -22.87 12.49
N LEU A 48 5.57 -22.59 11.18
CA LEU A 48 4.35 -22.19 10.48
C LEU A 48 3.54 -23.42 10.09
N THR A 49 2.32 -23.53 10.62
CA THR A 49 1.33 -24.55 10.32
C THR A 49 0.24 -23.98 9.40
N VAL A 50 -0.74 -24.81 9.05
CA VAL A 50 -1.89 -24.38 8.24
C VAL A 50 -2.78 -23.38 8.99
N ALA A 51 -2.75 -23.38 10.32
CA ALA A 51 -3.53 -22.46 11.14
C ALA A 51 -3.13 -20.99 10.90
N GLU A 52 -1.87 -20.75 10.53
CA GLU A 52 -1.34 -19.43 10.23
C GLU A 52 -1.71 -18.92 8.81
N PHE A 53 -2.35 -19.75 7.99
CA PHE A 53 -2.81 -19.43 6.63
C PHE A 53 -4.34 -19.54 6.44
N PRO A 54 -5.16 -18.89 7.29
CA PRO A 54 -6.62 -19.08 7.26
C PRO A 54 -7.26 -18.60 5.94
N GLN A 55 -6.72 -17.53 5.35
CA GLN A 55 -7.20 -17.03 4.06
C GLN A 55 -6.97 -17.99 2.89
N ILE A 56 -5.98 -18.88 2.98
CA ILE A 56 -5.64 -19.85 1.93
C ILE A 56 -6.40 -21.15 2.15
N ALA A 57 -6.44 -21.62 3.40
CA ALA A 57 -7.21 -22.80 3.79
C ALA A 57 -8.70 -22.68 3.43
N ALA A 58 -9.28 -21.47 3.48
CA ALA A 58 -10.66 -21.22 3.07
C ALA A 58 -10.93 -21.41 1.56
N HIS A 59 -9.90 -21.35 0.71
CA HIS A 59 -10.03 -21.43 -0.74
C HIS A 59 -9.52 -22.75 -1.34
N VAL A 60 -8.74 -23.53 -0.57
CA VAL A 60 -8.25 -24.85 -0.97
C VAL A 60 -9.13 -25.93 -0.36
N GLN A 61 -9.84 -26.70 -1.19
CA GLN A 61 -10.68 -27.81 -0.71
C GLN A 61 -9.81 -28.86 0.00
N GLY A 62 -10.13 -29.17 1.26
CA GLY A 62 -9.47 -30.22 2.04
C GLY A 62 -8.77 -29.78 3.33
N TYR A 63 -8.66 -28.47 3.59
CA TYR A 63 -8.11 -27.94 4.85
C TYR A 63 -9.18 -27.23 5.68
N GLU A 64 -9.81 -27.96 6.61
CA GLU A 64 -10.71 -27.37 7.61
C GLU A 64 -9.90 -26.71 8.73
N VAL A 65 -9.66 -25.40 8.64
CA VAL A 65 -9.31 -24.60 9.82
C VAL A 65 -10.60 -24.34 10.58
N ARG A 66 -10.78 -25.02 11.72
CA ARG A 66 -11.92 -24.78 12.62
C ARG A 66 -11.73 -23.43 13.31
N VAL A 67 -12.15 -22.36 12.65
CA VAL A 67 -12.24 -21.03 13.25
C VAL A 67 -13.19 -21.13 14.44
N PRO A 68 -12.79 -20.74 15.67
CA PRO A 68 -13.73 -20.64 16.77
C PRO A 68 -14.89 -19.75 16.31
N PRO A 69 -16.16 -20.18 16.43
CA PRO A 69 -17.26 -19.32 16.05
C PRO A 69 -17.15 -18.03 16.86
N ALA A 70 -17.13 -16.90 16.15
CA ALA A 70 -17.20 -15.59 16.77
C ALA A 70 -18.33 -15.60 17.83
N PRO A 71 -18.13 -14.98 19.02
CA PRO A 71 -19.14 -15.01 20.07
C PRO A 71 -20.48 -14.57 19.50
N ALA A 72 -21.50 -15.43 19.65
CA ALA A 72 -22.80 -15.22 19.03
C ALA A 72 -23.38 -13.85 19.46
N PRO A 73 -23.92 -13.04 18.54
CA PRO A 73 -24.56 -11.77 18.88
C PRO A 73 -25.87 -12.05 19.62
N GLY A 74 -25.78 -12.18 20.94
CA GLY A 74 -26.89 -12.38 21.87
C GLY A 74 -27.05 -11.18 22.79
N ALA A 75 -27.49 -10.05 22.26
CA ALA A 75 -28.16 -9.01 23.04
C ALA A 75 -29.30 -8.43 22.19
N PRO A 76 -30.57 -8.58 22.61
CA PRO A 76 -31.71 -8.04 21.87
C PRO A 76 -31.83 -6.54 22.15
N GLY A 77 -31.81 -5.73 21.10
CA GLY A 77 -32.14 -4.31 21.22
C GLY A 77 -31.21 -3.40 20.43
N THR A 78 -31.43 -3.31 19.12
CA THR A 78 -31.58 -2.07 18.34
C THR A 78 -31.58 -2.49 16.88
N ALA A 79 -32.50 -1.91 16.11
CA ALA A 79 -32.78 -2.23 14.71
C ALA A 79 -31.52 -2.44 13.87
N PRO A 80 -31.58 -3.26 12.80
CA PRO A 80 -30.48 -3.36 11.85
C PRO A 80 -30.24 -1.97 11.27
N ARG A 81 -29.25 -1.27 11.81
CA ARG A 81 -28.65 -0.15 11.09
C ARG A 81 -28.07 -0.82 9.87
N GLU A 82 -28.69 -0.57 8.71
CA GLU A 82 -28.07 -0.77 7.41
C GLU A 82 -26.66 -0.20 7.54
N ARG A 83 -25.69 -1.09 7.78
CA ARG A 83 -24.29 -0.73 7.71
C ARG A 83 -24.08 -0.54 6.22
N GLU A 84 -24.32 0.68 5.76
CA GLU A 84 -23.87 1.13 4.47
C GLU A 84 -22.37 0.86 4.44
N ILE A 85 -22.00 -0.21 3.72
CA ILE A 85 -20.61 -0.58 3.50
C ILE A 85 -20.07 0.52 2.58
N VAL A 86 -19.64 1.62 3.18
CA VAL A 86 -18.87 2.64 2.46
C VAL A 86 -17.56 1.95 2.11
N ARG A 87 -17.46 1.46 0.87
CA ARG A 87 -16.21 0.98 0.29
C ARG A 87 -15.26 2.16 0.24
N VAL A 88 -14.49 2.35 1.31
CA VAL A 88 -13.32 3.21 1.26
C VAL A 88 -12.30 2.44 0.44
N GLU A 89 -12.25 2.73 -0.87
CA GLU A 89 -11.12 2.35 -1.69
C GLU A 89 -9.87 2.83 -0.95
N ILE A 90 -9.04 1.89 -0.51
CA ILE A 90 -7.71 2.19 0.01
C ILE A 90 -6.95 2.77 -1.20
N ARG A 91 -7.07 4.09 -1.39
CA ARG A 91 -6.20 4.83 -2.31
C ARG A 91 -4.85 4.82 -1.65
N ASP A 92 -3.94 4.02 -2.20
CA ASP A 92 -2.53 4.16 -1.89
C ASP A 92 -2.20 5.66 -2.04
N PRO A 93 -1.73 6.35 -0.99
CA PRO A 93 -1.54 7.80 -1.03
C PRO A 93 -0.55 8.23 -2.13
N ASN A 94 0.20 7.28 -2.69
CA ASN A 94 1.15 7.48 -3.77
C ASN A 94 0.66 6.99 -5.15
N ALA A 95 -0.53 6.38 -5.25
CA ALA A 95 -1.11 5.98 -6.53
C ALA A 95 -1.87 7.14 -7.16
N MET A 96 -1.37 7.66 -8.28
CA MET A 96 -2.13 8.61 -9.10
C MET A 96 -3.24 7.90 -9.86
N SER A 97 -4.48 8.33 -9.66
CA SER A 97 -5.61 7.88 -10.47
C SER A 97 -5.53 8.51 -11.86
N LEU A 98 -5.63 7.67 -12.91
CA LEU A 98 -5.77 8.11 -14.30
C LEU A 98 -7.22 8.47 -14.64
N ILE A 99 -8.17 7.94 -13.85
CA ILE A 99 -9.60 8.21 -13.98
C ILE A 99 -10.00 9.25 -12.92
N GLY A 100 -10.73 10.28 -13.34
CA GLY A 100 -11.26 11.32 -12.46
C GLY A 100 -12.40 10.82 -11.58
N SER A 101 -12.86 11.66 -10.66
CA SER A 101 -14.01 11.35 -9.79
C SER A 101 -15.33 11.19 -10.56
N ASN A 102 -15.41 11.71 -11.77
CA ASN A 102 -16.54 11.57 -12.69
C ASN A 102 -16.51 10.27 -13.53
N GLY A 103 -15.46 9.45 -13.39
CA GLY A 103 -15.30 8.22 -14.18
C GLY A 103 -14.67 8.44 -15.57
N GLU A 104 -14.30 9.67 -15.92
CA GLU A 104 -13.65 9.98 -17.20
C GLU A 104 -12.13 10.02 -17.07
N MET A 105 -11.42 9.91 -18.20
CA MET A 105 -9.96 10.07 -18.21
C MET A 105 -9.58 11.49 -17.83
N ARG A 106 -8.62 11.62 -16.91
CA ARG A 106 -8.02 12.91 -16.59
C ARG A 106 -7.24 13.43 -17.81
N THR A 107 -7.18 14.74 -17.92
CA THR A 107 -6.38 15.37 -18.98
C THR A 107 -4.89 15.12 -18.73
N LEU A 108 -4.09 15.19 -19.80
CA LEU A 108 -2.64 15.07 -19.66
C LEU A 108 -2.08 16.19 -18.75
N GLU A 109 -2.64 17.39 -18.86
CA GLU A 109 -2.29 18.53 -18.01
C GLU A 109 -2.52 18.22 -16.52
N ASP A 110 -3.69 17.71 -16.16
CA ASP A 110 -4.00 17.35 -14.77
C ASP A 110 -3.05 16.28 -14.22
N ILE A 111 -2.70 15.30 -15.05
CA ILE A 111 -1.77 14.23 -14.71
C ILE A 111 -0.37 14.82 -14.52
N GLU A 112 0.09 15.69 -15.42
CA GLU A 112 1.38 16.36 -15.33
C GLU A 112 1.48 17.25 -14.09
N THR A 113 0.47 18.09 -13.81
CA THR A 113 0.43 18.94 -12.62
C THR A 113 0.51 18.12 -11.33
N ALA A 114 -0.25 17.02 -11.24
CA ALA A 114 -0.22 16.13 -10.09
C ALA A 114 1.16 15.45 -9.93
N THR A 115 1.76 15.04 -11.04
CA THR A 115 3.09 14.40 -11.07
C THR A 115 4.17 15.37 -10.60
N ILE A 116 4.19 16.59 -11.13
CA ILE A 116 5.17 17.62 -10.78
C ILE A 116 5.02 18.00 -9.30
N ARG A 117 3.79 18.19 -8.81
CA ARG A 117 3.52 18.50 -7.41
C ARG A 117 4.02 17.40 -6.47
N PHE A 118 3.74 16.13 -6.80
CA PHE A 118 4.22 15.00 -6.02
C PHE A 118 5.76 14.97 -5.98
N ALA A 119 6.42 15.18 -7.12
CA ALA A 119 7.87 15.19 -7.20
C ALA A 119 8.50 16.33 -6.37
N LEU A 120 7.89 17.52 -6.35
CA LEU A 120 8.34 18.63 -5.50
C LEU A 120 8.34 18.24 -4.01
N THR A 121 7.26 17.63 -3.54
CA THR A 121 7.14 17.15 -2.15
C THR A 121 8.13 16.03 -1.84
N HIS A 122 8.29 15.05 -2.75
CA HIS A 122 9.12 13.88 -2.51
C HIS A 122 10.62 14.17 -2.56
N TYR A 123 11.06 15.03 -3.50
CA TYR A 123 12.48 15.35 -3.72
C TYR A 123 12.92 16.66 -3.05
N ARG A 124 12.12 17.21 -2.13
CA ARG A 124 12.43 18.41 -1.33
C ARG A 124 12.93 19.58 -2.19
N GLY A 125 12.30 19.81 -3.34
CA GLY A 125 12.65 20.94 -4.21
C GLY A 125 13.98 20.82 -4.98
N GLN A 126 14.63 19.65 -5.02
CA GLN A 126 15.82 19.45 -5.84
C GLN A 126 15.48 19.43 -7.35
N MET A 127 15.34 20.61 -7.96
CA MET A 127 14.85 20.79 -9.36
C MET A 127 15.61 19.95 -10.39
N SER A 128 16.93 19.83 -10.24
CA SER A 128 17.76 19.00 -11.13
C SER A 128 17.45 17.51 -11.02
N GLU A 129 17.17 17.02 -9.81
CA GLU A 129 16.81 15.61 -9.59
C GLU A 129 15.37 15.36 -10.06
N ILE A 130 14.45 16.28 -9.80
CA ILE A 130 13.06 16.20 -10.29
C ILE A 130 13.04 16.13 -11.82
N ALA A 131 13.73 17.04 -12.51
CA ALA A 131 13.80 17.03 -13.97
C ALA A 131 14.37 15.70 -14.51
N ARG A 132 15.44 15.18 -13.89
CA ARG A 132 16.04 13.89 -14.25
C ARG A 132 15.07 12.72 -14.04
N ARG A 133 14.36 12.69 -12.91
CA ARG A 133 13.42 11.60 -12.55
C ARG A 133 12.16 11.62 -13.40
N LEU A 134 11.68 12.81 -13.76
CA LEU A 134 10.57 12.99 -14.70
C LEU A 134 10.98 12.80 -16.16
N GLY A 135 12.28 12.69 -16.47
CA GLY A 135 12.77 12.49 -17.84
C GLY A 135 12.63 13.73 -18.74
N ILE A 136 12.51 14.93 -18.15
CA ILE A 136 12.36 16.20 -18.89
C ILE A 136 13.55 17.13 -18.67
N GLY A 137 13.76 18.06 -19.59
CA GLY A 137 14.74 19.12 -19.42
C GLY A 137 14.37 20.07 -18.28
N ARG A 138 15.36 20.63 -17.58
CA ARG A 138 15.14 21.63 -16.51
C ARG A 138 14.33 22.83 -16.99
N SER A 139 14.63 23.33 -18.20
CA SER A 139 13.88 24.44 -18.81
C SER A 139 12.40 24.09 -19.03
N THR A 140 12.10 22.85 -19.44
CA THR A 140 10.73 22.35 -19.58
C THR A 140 10.02 22.28 -18.23
N LEU A 141 10.71 21.81 -17.18
CA LEU A 141 10.16 21.76 -15.83
C LEU A 141 9.80 23.16 -15.33
N TYR A 142 10.71 24.14 -15.43
CA TYR A 142 10.43 25.52 -15.02
C TYR A 142 9.28 26.15 -15.80
N ARG A 143 9.19 25.90 -17.11
CA ARG A 143 8.06 26.37 -17.92
C ARG A 143 6.73 25.82 -17.42
N LYS A 144 6.66 24.52 -17.12
CA LYS A 144 5.46 23.87 -16.58
C LYS A 144 5.12 24.36 -15.17
N LEU A 145 6.11 24.59 -14.32
CA LEU A 145 5.89 25.15 -12.98
C LEU A 145 5.22 26.54 -13.06
N LYS A 146 5.67 27.37 -13.99
CA LYS A 146 5.07 28.69 -14.24
C LYS A 146 3.66 28.60 -14.82
N GLU A 147 3.45 27.71 -15.78
CA GLU A 147 2.15 27.48 -16.42
C GLU A 147 1.08 27.02 -15.41
N TYR A 148 1.48 26.19 -14.44
CA TYR A 148 0.58 25.63 -13.42
C TYR A 148 0.56 26.40 -12.10
N GLY A 149 1.26 27.55 -12.00
CA GLY A 149 1.32 28.35 -10.77
C GLY A 149 1.93 27.61 -9.56
N LEU A 150 2.88 26.70 -9.80
CA LEU A 150 3.55 25.89 -8.77
C LEU A 150 4.90 26.50 -8.32
N GLU A 151 5.11 27.79 -8.55
CA GLU A 151 6.37 28.50 -8.27
C GLU A 151 6.66 28.60 -6.77
N GLU A 152 5.65 28.91 -5.95
CA GLU A 152 5.79 29.02 -4.48
C GLU A 152 6.23 27.71 -3.82
N ALA A 153 5.77 26.57 -4.34
CA ALA A 153 6.17 25.24 -3.86
C ALA A 153 7.61 24.88 -4.25
N SER A 154 8.17 25.54 -5.27
CA SER A 154 9.58 25.41 -5.65
C SER A 154 10.49 26.28 -4.77
N GLU A 155 10.03 27.48 -4.40
CA GLU A 155 10.76 28.43 -3.55
C GLU A 155 10.71 28.02 -2.07
N SER A 156 9.57 27.55 -1.56
CA SER A 156 9.46 27.07 -0.18
C SER A 156 10.31 25.83 0.10
N ALA A 157 10.67 25.07 -0.94
CA ALA A 157 11.55 23.91 -0.85
C ALA A 157 13.03 24.28 -1.07
N ALA A 158 13.31 25.47 -1.62
CA ALA A 158 14.67 26.01 -1.79
C ALA A 158 15.23 26.61 -0.49
N GLU A 159 14.38 26.99 0.47
CA GLU A 159 14.81 27.47 1.80
C GLU A 159 14.54 26.45 2.92
N PRO A 160 15.46 25.49 3.12
CA PRO A 160 15.80 25.09 4.50
C PRO A 160 17.31 24.87 4.64
N SER A 161 18.11 25.92 4.50
CA SER A 161 19.50 25.99 5.02
C SER A 161 20.02 27.41 4.85
N GLY A 162 19.92 28.23 5.89
CA GLY A 162 20.47 29.57 5.80
C GLY A 162 20.19 30.51 6.96
N THR A 163 20.31 30.05 8.21
CA THR A 163 20.56 30.94 9.37
C THR A 163 21.44 30.15 10.33
N LEU A 164 22.75 30.14 10.10
CA LEU A 164 23.77 31.09 10.57
C LEU A 164 24.00 31.00 12.09
N VAL A 165 25.20 30.51 12.38
CA VAL A 165 25.94 30.63 13.64
C VAL A 165 25.95 32.07 14.12
N ALA A 166 25.72 32.27 15.41
CA ALA A 166 26.40 33.26 16.24
C ALA A 166 26.57 32.67 17.64
#